data_AF-A0A1V6FQ85-F1
#
_entry.id   AF-A0A1V6FQ85-F1
#
_cell.length_a   1.000
_cell.length_b   1.000
_cell.length_c   1.000
_cell.angle_alpha   90.00
_cell.angle_beta   90.00
_cell.angle_gamma   90.00
#
_symmetry.space_group_name_H-M   'P 1'
#
loop_
_entity.id
_entity.type
_entity.pdbx_description
1 polymer ?
#
loop_
_entity_poly.entity_id
_entity_poly.type
_entity_poly.pdbx_seq_one_letter_code
_entity_poly.pdbx_strand_id
1 'polypeptide(L)'
;MPPLYHLSPRVVPANQTSVITIRGLFPHTDFRRLKGTLALDAVAADGLLLDGRLPGITMGNGYDLQRPNFTPLEGDLDAATGTLRVKLFFRGEGEHSIRVLSEGKPVAIFHVYSLNEDLLGLRPFRGDMHLHSHFSGCNHDHASPEYFAAASCAKGLDFISISDHKQLAPARLAMAFAEKCGGRLRAYPGEEVHLHDLHNLHFLNFGGRECVSTFLKQNPEQFAAEIAPFYRDLPDDGSDERIRQLCVSCDYLLHKINEVGGLSVLCHPYWKPHERFFLPTPVLEYMGRKLNFDALELLGLGNTAEIHREMNQLSISFWHDICVRAGRPVPVVGNTDAHGCEAIGLNCSIVFAAANTLEGIIAAVRSNRSVAVERVPGEFPAAYGDRRLVAFAYYLRREYFPAHDDICREQGALMFNAIIAGDVDHEAMAALNSKMNRLDSDFWQA
;
A
#
# COMPACT_ATOMS: atom_id res chain seq x y z
N MET A 1 3.66 -17.29 -16.22
CA MET A 1 4.55 -17.49 -17.39
C MET A 1 5.76 -16.60 -17.21
N PRO A 2 6.98 -17.05 -17.55
CA PRO A 2 8.18 -16.22 -17.42
C PRO A 2 8.08 -14.97 -18.31
N PRO A 3 8.71 -13.85 -17.92
CA PRO A 3 8.74 -12.65 -18.75
C PRO A 3 9.47 -12.93 -20.07
N LEU A 4 8.95 -12.41 -21.18
CA LEU A 4 9.52 -12.58 -22.52
C LEU A 4 10.74 -11.69 -22.79
N TYR A 5 10.83 -10.58 -22.04
CA TYR A 5 11.84 -9.54 -22.16
C TYR A 5 12.33 -9.12 -20.78
N HIS A 6 13.55 -8.63 -20.74
CA HIS A 6 14.14 -7.94 -19.60
C HIS A 6 14.27 -6.45 -19.94
N LEU A 7 13.53 -5.60 -19.21
CA LEU A 7 13.59 -4.14 -19.28
C LEU A 7 14.21 -3.61 -17.98
N SER A 8 15.24 -2.78 -18.08
CA SER A 8 15.87 -2.11 -16.93
C SER A 8 16.52 -0.76 -17.31
N PRO A 9 16.40 0.28 -16.45
CA PRO A 9 15.47 0.36 -15.33
C PRO A 9 14.02 0.52 -15.81
N ARG A 10 13.06 0.29 -14.91
CA ARG A 10 11.63 0.48 -15.15
C ARG A 10 11.07 1.74 -14.49
N VAL A 11 11.76 2.25 -13.49
CA VAL A 11 11.49 3.55 -12.85
C VAL A 11 12.70 4.46 -13.03
N VAL A 12 12.45 5.68 -13.51
CA VAL A 12 13.48 6.67 -13.87
C VAL A 12 13.14 8.05 -13.30
N PRO A 13 14.09 8.99 -13.21
CA PRO A 13 13.79 10.37 -12.86
C PRO A 13 12.93 11.08 -13.92
N ALA A 14 11.94 11.84 -13.47
CA ALA A 14 11.15 12.75 -14.29
C ALA A 14 11.96 13.98 -14.73
N ASN A 15 11.62 14.50 -15.91
CA ASN A 15 12.24 15.66 -16.55
C ASN A 15 13.76 15.52 -16.74
N GLN A 16 14.23 14.30 -16.95
CA GLN A 16 15.65 13.99 -17.15
C GLN A 16 15.83 13.00 -18.30
N THR A 17 17.04 12.97 -18.86
CA THR A 17 17.42 11.96 -19.85
C THR A 17 17.94 10.72 -19.13
N SER A 18 17.30 9.58 -19.37
CA SER A 18 17.73 8.29 -18.86
C SER A 18 18.01 7.31 -20.00
N VAL A 19 18.77 6.27 -19.69
CA VAL A 19 19.06 5.16 -20.60
C VAL A 19 18.34 3.93 -20.07
N ILE A 20 17.54 3.32 -20.93
CA ILE A 20 16.95 2.01 -20.65
C ILE A 20 17.56 0.94 -21.56
N THR A 21 17.49 -0.30 -21.11
CA THR A 21 17.93 -1.47 -21.85
C THR A 21 16.80 -2.48 -21.94
N ILE A 22 16.64 -3.08 -23.12
CA ILE A 22 15.61 -4.08 -23.41
C ILE A 22 16.30 -5.29 -24.04
N ARG A 23 16.11 -6.48 -23.47
CA ARG A 23 16.68 -7.72 -23.99
C ARG A 23 15.62 -8.81 -24.10
N GLY A 24 15.48 -9.41 -25.27
CA GLY A 24 14.70 -10.62 -25.45
C GLY A 24 15.29 -11.79 -24.66
N LEU A 25 14.48 -12.49 -23.87
CA LEU A 25 14.94 -13.61 -23.06
C LEU A 25 14.88 -14.97 -23.79
N PHE A 26 14.28 -14.99 -24.98
CA PHE A 26 14.06 -16.22 -25.74
C PHE A 26 14.43 -16.04 -27.22
N PRO A 27 14.71 -17.14 -27.94
CA PRO A 27 15.01 -17.10 -29.36
C PRO A 27 13.97 -16.38 -30.24
N HIS A 28 12.69 -16.36 -29.86
CA HIS A 28 11.63 -15.70 -30.63
C HIS A 28 11.41 -14.23 -30.22
N THR A 29 12.09 -13.76 -29.17
CA THR A 29 12.05 -12.36 -28.69
C THR A 29 13.37 -11.63 -28.92
N ASP A 30 14.38 -12.32 -29.47
CA ASP A 30 15.68 -11.76 -29.83
C ASP A 30 15.55 -10.77 -30.99
N PHE A 31 15.80 -9.49 -30.71
CA PHE A 31 15.66 -8.41 -31.68
C PHE A 31 16.56 -8.57 -32.91
N ARG A 32 17.68 -9.29 -32.80
CA ARG A 32 18.58 -9.57 -33.93
C ARG A 32 17.95 -10.48 -35.00
N ARG A 33 16.88 -11.19 -34.63
CA ARG A 33 16.18 -12.14 -35.50
C ARG A 33 14.91 -11.57 -36.10
N LEU A 34 14.54 -10.34 -35.74
CA LEU A 34 13.42 -9.66 -36.35
C LEU A 34 13.73 -9.32 -37.81
N LYS A 35 12.72 -9.45 -38.66
CA LYS A 35 12.84 -9.13 -40.10
C LYS A 35 12.66 -7.62 -40.30
N GLY A 36 13.29 -7.10 -41.36
CA GLY A 36 13.16 -5.71 -41.77
C GLY A 36 13.88 -4.71 -40.86
N THR A 37 13.60 -3.42 -41.08
CA THR A 37 14.17 -2.32 -40.30
C THR A 37 13.47 -2.22 -38.94
N LEU A 38 14.26 -2.20 -37.88
CA LEU A 38 13.77 -1.89 -36.53
C LEU A 38 13.62 -0.39 -36.37
N ALA A 39 12.49 0.03 -35.80
CA ALA A 39 12.23 1.41 -35.41
C ALA A 39 11.73 1.46 -33.98
N LEU A 40 11.90 2.62 -33.35
CA LEU A 40 11.47 2.89 -31.99
C LEU A 40 10.67 4.17 -31.96
N ASP A 41 9.60 4.16 -31.18
CA ASP A 41 8.88 5.37 -30.84
C ASP A 41 8.31 5.29 -29.42
N ALA A 42 7.91 6.44 -28.89
CA ALA A 42 7.31 6.53 -27.57
C ALA A 42 6.22 7.59 -27.46
N VAL A 43 5.41 7.45 -26.43
CA VAL A 43 4.40 8.44 -26.02
C VAL A 43 4.26 8.42 -24.50
N ALA A 44 4.02 9.59 -23.91
CA ALA A 44 3.70 9.70 -22.50
C ALA A 44 2.20 9.44 -22.26
N ALA A 45 1.86 8.82 -21.14
CA ALA A 45 0.48 8.48 -20.78
C ALA A 45 -0.40 9.70 -20.48
N ASP A 46 0.19 10.89 -20.34
CA ASP A 46 -0.53 12.17 -20.25
C ASP A 46 -1.06 12.66 -21.61
N GLY A 47 -0.87 11.89 -22.68
CA GLY A 47 -1.42 12.16 -24.00
C GLY A 47 -0.62 13.16 -24.82
N LEU A 48 0.64 13.42 -24.45
CA LEU A 48 1.54 14.30 -25.19
C LEU A 48 2.73 13.53 -25.76
N LEU A 49 3.26 14.04 -26.87
CA LEU A 49 4.59 13.71 -27.35
C LEU A 49 5.64 14.16 -26.31
N LEU A 50 6.85 13.62 -26.42
CA LEU A 50 7.91 13.90 -25.45
C LEU A 50 8.41 15.36 -25.49
N ASP A 51 8.17 16.06 -26.59
CA ASP A 51 8.41 17.50 -26.74
C ASP A 51 7.23 18.37 -26.24
N GLY A 52 6.19 17.76 -25.66
CA GLY A 52 5.03 18.43 -25.09
C GLY A 52 3.92 18.78 -26.10
N ARG A 53 4.07 18.44 -27.38
CA ARG A 53 3.03 18.67 -28.38
C ARG A 53 1.95 17.59 -28.31
N LEU A 54 0.72 17.94 -28.70
CA LEU A 54 -0.34 16.94 -28.93
C LEU A 54 0.06 15.99 -30.07
N PRO A 55 -0.15 14.67 -29.91
CA PRO A 55 0.03 13.70 -30.97
C PRO A 55 -1.00 13.91 -32.09
N GLY A 56 -0.73 13.28 -33.24
CA GLY A 56 -1.70 13.22 -34.33
C GLY A 56 -2.98 12.50 -33.91
N ILE A 57 -4.11 12.92 -34.47
CA ILE A 57 -5.39 12.27 -34.26
C ILE A 57 -6.27 12.47 -35.50
N THR A 58 -6.85 11.38 -35.98
CA THR A 58 -7.81 11.40 -37.09
C THR A 58 -9.12 10.78 -36.60
N MET A 59 -10.20 11.55 -36.65
CA MET A 59 -11.53 11.12 -36.25
C MET A 59 -12.44 10.96 -37.47
N GLY A 60 -13.40 10.04 -37.39
CA GLY A 60 -14.33 9.73 -38.49
C GLY A 60 -15.28 10.87 -38.90
N ASN A 61 -15.27 12.01 -38.21
CA ASN A 61 -16.08 13.19 -38.50
C ASN A 61 -15.33 14.24 -39.35
N GLY A 62 -14.16 13.90 -39.90
CA GLY A 62 -13.34 14.81 -40.70
C GLY A 62 -12.39 15.70 -39.88
N TYR A 63 -12.33 15.55 -38.56
CA TYR A 63 -11.28 16.16 -37.75
C TYR A 63 -9.97 15.39 -37.95
N ASP A 64 -8.97 16.03 -38.54
CA ASP A 64 -7.64 15.47 -38.78
C ASP A 64 -6.54 16.44 -38.31
N LEU A 65 -5.82 16.03 -37.27
CA LEU A 65 -4.65 16.74 -36.77
C LEU A 65 -3.39 16.05 -37.29
N GLN A 66 -2.83 16.57 -38.38
CA GLN A 66 -1.66 15.99 -39.05
C GLN A 66 -0.37 16.23 -38.26
N ARG A 67 -0.06 15.29 -37.37
CA ARG A 67 1.16 15.26 -36.55
C ARG A 67 1.62 13.82 -36.36
N PRO A 68 2.87 13.58 -35.93
CA PRO A 68 3.28 12.26 -35.48
C PRO A 68 2.38 11.77 -34.34
N ASN A 69 1.96 10.51 -34.39
CA ASN A 69 1.22 9.89 -33.29
C ASN A 69 2.12 9.55 -32.09
N PHE A 70 3.43 9.40 -32.35
CA PHE A 70 4.45 9.02 -31.38
C PHE A 70 5.74 9.79 -31.66
N THR A 71 6.59 9.96 -30.65
CA THR A 71 7.92 10.54 -30.78
C THR A 71 8.90 9.47 -31.25
N PRO A 72 9.53 9.60 -32.44
CA PRO A 72 10.56 8.68 -32.89
C PRO A 72 11.75 8.68 -31.94
N LEU A 73 12.31 7.51 -31.65
CA LEU A 73 13.47 7.36 -30.78
C LEU A 73 14.65 6.77 -31.55
N GLU A 74 15.85 7.10 -31.08
CA GLU A 74 17.08 6.42 -31.47
C GLU A 74 17.41 5.33 -30.44
N GLY A 75 17.96 4.22 -30.91
CA GLY A 75 18.42 3.15 -30.05
C GLY A 75 19.49 2.31 -30.71
N ASP A 76 20.40 1.81 -29.89
CA ASP A 76 21.54 1.01 -30.31
C ASP A 76 21.29 -0.46 -29.99
N LEU A 77 21.27 -1.32 -31.01
CA LEU A 77 21.20 -2.77 -30.82
C LEU A 77 22.60 -3.35 -30.71
N ASP A 78 22.93 -3.91 -29.54
CA ASP A 78 24.16 -4.67 -29.36
C ASP A 78 24.08 -6.00 -30.13
N ALA A 79 24.93 -6.15 -31.16
CA ALA A 79 24.96 -7.34 -32.01
C ALA A 79 25.36 -8.62 -31.25
N ALA A 80 26.20 -8.51 -30.21
CA ALA A 80 26.67 -9.66 -29.43
C ALA A 80 25.60 -10.15 -28.46
N THR A 81 24.93 -9.23 -27.76
CA THR A 81 23.98 -9.59 -26.69
C THR A 81 22.51 -9.57 -27.12
N GLY A 82 22.18 -8.90 -28.22
CA GLY A 82 20.80 -8.63 -28.63
C GLY A 82 20.08 -7.63 -27.72
N THR A 83 20.82 -6.88 -26.91
CA THR A 83 20.28 -5.85 -26.02
C THR A 83 20.09 -4.56 -26.79
N LEU A 84 18.88 -4.03 -26.75
CA LEU A 84 18.53 -2.73 -27.29
C LEU A 84 18.71 -1.66 -26.20
N ARG A 85 19.55 -0.66 -26.46
CA ARG A 85 19.78 0.49 -25.59
C ARG A 85 19.04 1.71 -26.14
N VAL A 86 18.19 2.33 -25.34
CA VAL A 86 17.38 3.50 -25.74
C VAL A 86 17.67 4.65 -24.80
N LYS A 87 18.09 5.80 -25.34
CA LYS A 87 18.31 7.03 -24.58
C LYS A 87 17.12 7.96 -24.79
N LEU A 88 16.45 8.34 -23.70
CA LEU A 88 15.18 9.03 -23.76
C LEU A 88 15.08 10.14 -22.71
N PHE A 89 14.54 11.30 -23.09
CA PHE A 89 14.08 12.30 -22.13
C PHE A 89 12.68 11.95 -21.64
N PHE A 90 12.57 11.66 -20.34
CA PHE A 90 11.30 11.29 -19.71
C PHE A 90 10.59 12.55 -19.18
N ARG A 91 9.76 13.17 -20.03
CA ARG A 91 9.03 14.40 -19.68
C ARG A 91 7.97 14.12 -18.61
N GLY A 92 7.95 14.94 -17.57
CA GLY A 92 6.94 14.89 -16.51
C GLY A 92 7.01 13.63 -15.66
N GLU A 93 6.17 13.58 -14.63
CA GLU A 93 5.93 12.37 -13.85
C GLU A 93 4.79 11.57 -14.49
N GLY A 94 4.98 10.27 -14.65
CA GLY A 94 3.98 9.38 -15.23
C GLY A 94 4.57 8.24 -16.05
N GLU A 95 3.69 7.47 -16.65
CA GLU A 95 4.07 6.32 -17.46
C GLU A 95 4.40 6.71 -18.91
N HIS A 96 5.42 6.04 -19.47
CA HIS A 96 5.86 6.19 -20.85
C HIS A 96 5.78 4.85 -21.54
N SER A 97 5.08 4.81 -22.67
CA SER A 97 5.00 3.63 -23.53
C SER A 97 6.08 3.72 -24.59
N ILE A 98 6.93 2.71 -24.68
CA ILE A 98 8.05 2.61 -25.62
C ILE A 98 7.79 1.41 -26.52
N ARG A 99 7.68 1.64 -27.81
CA ARG A 99 7.31 0.60 -28.77
C ARG A 99 8.51 0.24 -29.63
N VAL A 100 8.70 -1.06 -29.80
CA VAL A 100 9.62 -1.62 -30.79
C VAL A 100 8.78 -2.01 -32.01
N LEU A 101 9.15 -1.49 -33.17
CA LEU A 101 8.47 -1.73 -34.43
C LEU A 101 9.37 -2.54 -35.36
N SER A 102 8.77 -3.47 -36.08
CA SER A 102 9.38 -4.20 -37.21
C SER A 102 8.47 -4.00 -38.41
N GLU A 103 9.05 -3.52 -39.52
CA GLU A 103 8.29 -3.21 -40.76
C GLU A 103 7.08 -2.27 -40.50
N GLY A 104 7.25 -1.30 -39.60
CA GLY A 104 6.22 -0.31 -39.23
C GLY A 104 5.11 -0.83 -38.31
N LYS A 105 5.18 -2.09 -37.84
CA LYS A 105 4.19 -2.67 -36.91
C LYS A 105 4.78 -2.86 -35.52
N PRO A 106 4.07 -2.51 -34.43
CA PRO A 106 4.53 -2.79 -33.07
C PRO A 106 4.66 -4.30 -32.84
N VAL A 107 5.85 -4.75 -32.44
CA VAL A 107 6.15 -6.15 -32.04
C VAL A 107 6.28 -6.31 -30.54
N ALA A 108 6.58 -5.22 -29.82
CA ALA A 108 6.61 -5.19 -28.36
C ALA A 108 6.34 -3.76 -27.87
N ILE A 109 5.71 -3.65 -26.69
CA ILE A 109 5.47 -2.40 -25.98
C ILE A 109 6.00 -2.55 -24.56
N PHE A 110 6.76 -1.57 -24.12
CA PHE A 110 7.40 -1.53 -22.81
C PHE A 110 6.94 -0.30 -22.05
N HIS A 111 6.84 -0.43 -20.73
CA HIS A 111 6.30 0.61 -19.87
C HIS A 111 7.35 1.02 -18.84
N VAL A 112 7.71 2.29 -18.86
CA VAL A 112 8.66 2.90 -17.91
C VAL A 112 7.95 4.04 -17.20
N TYR A 113 8.09 4.12 -15.87
CA TYR A 113 7.47 5.19 -15.08
C TYR A 113 8.52 6.21 -14.64
N SER A 114 8.28 7.49 -14.91
CA SER A 114 9.13 8.56 -14.42
C SER A 114 8.58 9.17 -13.15
N LEU A 115 9.42 9.38 -12.13
CA LEU A 115 9.04 9.95 -10.83
C LEU A 115 9.80 11.25 -10.54
N ASN A 116 9.13 12.18 -9.88
CA ASN A 116 9.81 13.32 -9.27
C ASN A 116 10.67 12.88 -8.07
N GLU A 117 11.60 13.75 -7.65
CA GLU A 117 12.59 13.47 -6.60
C GLU A 117 11.95 13.01 -5.28
N ASP A 118 10.78 13.55 -4.92
CA ASP A 118 10.05 13.22 -3.69
C ASP A 118 9.60 11.75 -3.61
N LEU A 119 9.44 11.08 -4.76
CA LEU A 119 9.02 9.67 -4.84
C LEU A 119 10.09 8.73 -5.37
N LEU A 120 11.08 9.22 -6.13
CA LEU A 120 12.11 8.40 -6.78
C LEU A 120 12.94 7.58 -5.78
N GLY A 121 13.26 8.18 -4.62
CA GLY A 121 14.02 7.54 -3.55
C GLY A 121 13.21 6.58 -2.68
N LEU A 122 11.92 6.39 -2.94
CA LEU A 122 11.03 5.56 -2.13
C LEU A 122 10.82 4.18 -2.75
N ARG A 123 10.41 3.22 -1.91
CA ARG A 123 10.01 1.87 -2.32
C ARG A 123 8.58 1.58 -1.85
N PRO A 124 7.81 0.81 -2.63
CA PRO A 124 6.44 0.45 -2.28
C PRO A 124 6.43 -0.75 -1.35
N PHE A 125 6.01 -0.56 -0.10
CA PHE A 125 5.83 -1.65 0.86
C PHE A 125 4.33 -1.93 1.03
N ARG A 126 3.88 -3.15 0.72
CA ARG A 126 2.52 -3.58 1.03
C ARG A 126 2.42 -4.03 2.47
N GLY A 127 1.40 -3.60 3.19
CA GLY A 127 1.18 -4.12 4.53
C GLY A 127 -0.24 -4.08 5.01
N ASP A 128 -0.45 -4.77 6.12
CA ASP A 128 -1.72 -4.86 6.82
C ASP A 128 -1.49 -4.60 8.31
N MET A 129 -2.05 -3.50 8.80
CA MET A 129 -1.82 -3.03 10.16
C MET A 129 -2.89 -3.53 11.13
N HIS A 130 -3.94 -4.22 10.65
CA HIS A 130 -5.10 -4.60 11.45
C HIS A 130 -5.41 -6.10 11.26
N LEU A 131 -4.81 -6.93 12.11
CA LEU A 131 -4.90 -8.39 12.08
C LEU A 131 -5.12 -8.96 13.47
N HIS A 132 -6.03 -9.92 13.61
CA HIS A 132 -6.37 -10.55 14.89
C HIS A 132 -5.98 -12.01 14.90
N SER A 133 -5.22 -12.44 15.90
CA SER A 133 -4.81 -13.84 16.10
C SER A 133 -5.73 -14.55 17.09
N HIS A 134 -5.42 -15.79 17.47
CA HIS A 134 -6.19 -16.53 18.49
C HIS A 134 -6.22 -15.87 19.88
N PHE A 135 -5.39 -14.85 20.12
CA PHE A 135 -5.46 -14.07 21.35
C PHE A 135 -6.67 -13.12 21.40
N SER A 136 -7.33 -12.89 20.25
CA SER A 136 -8.66 -12.30 20.14
C SER A 136 -9.70 -13.40 20.04
N GLY A 137 -10.63 -13.46 21.00
CA GLY A 137 -11.60 -14.56 21.10
C GLY A 137 -12.60 -14.68 19.94
N CYS A 138 -12.66 -13.65 19.09
CA CYS A 138 -13.43 -13.59 17.85
C CYS A 138 -12.67 -14.16 16.63
N ASN A 139 -11.40 -14.53 16.76
CA ASN A 139 -10.68 -15.19 15.66
C ASN A 139 -11.28 -16.58 15.37
N HIS A 140 -11.57 -16.85 14.10
CA HIS A 140 -12.33 -18.03 13.67
C HIS A 140 -11.43 -19.27 13.43
N ASP A 141 -10.17 -19.05 13.07
CA ASP A 141 -9.24 -20.11 12.68
C ASP A 141 -8.37 -20.61 13.83
N HIS A 142 -8.40 -19.91 14.97
CA HIS A 142 -7.46 -20.06 16.08
C HIS A 142 -5.98 -19.98 15.63
N ALA A 143 -5.70 -19.22 14.56
CA ALA A 143 -4.36 -19.08 14.00
C ALA A 143 -3.44 -18.26 14.91
N SER A 144 -2.17 -18.67 14.99
CA SER A 144 -1.16 -17.99 15.82
C SER A 144 -0.59 -16.74 15.14
N PRO A 145 -0.01 -15.80 15.90
CA PRO A 145 0.71 -14.65 15.34
C PRO A 145 1.78 -15.03 14.29
N GLU A 146 2.51 -16.13 14.50
CA GLU A 146 3.53 -16.64 13.57
C GLU A 146 2.90 -17.15 12.27
N TYR A 147 1.75 -17.83 12.37
CA TYR A 147 1.00 -18.26 11.18
C TYR A 147 0.54 -17.06 10.36
N PHE A 148 -0.03 -16.03 11.00
CA PHE A 148 -0.41 -14.78 10.32
C PHE A 148 0.78 -14.13 9.62
N ALA A 149 1.97 -14.11 10.24
CA ALA A 149 3.18 -13.61 9.61
C ALA A 149 3.55 -14.41 8.35
N ALA A 150 3.60 -15.75 8.45
CA ALA A 150 3.90 -16.62 7.30
C ALA A 150 2.87 -16.46 6.16
N ALA A 151 1.57 -16.44 6.50
CA ALA A 151 0.48 -16.28 5.55
C ALA A 151 0.54 -14.91 4.86
N SER A 152 0.79 -13.84 5.62
CA SER A 152 0.93 -12.48 5.10
C SER A 152 2.10 -12.34 4.14
N CYS A 153 3.26 -12.91 4.49
CA CYS A 153 4.40 -12.98 3.58
C CYS A 153 4.02 -13.74 2.30
N ALA A 154 3.35 -14.89 2.42
CA ALA A 154 2.93 -15.67 1.26
C ALA A 154 1.93 -14.93 0.35
N LYS A 155 1.20 -13.95 0.88
CA LYS A 155 0.28 -13.05 0.15
C LYS A 155 0.96 -11.80 -0.42
N GLY A 156 2.28 -11.67 -0.25
CA GLY A 156 3.07 -10.56 -0.79
C GLY A 156 3.07 -9.31 0.08
N LEU A 157 2.72 -9.42 1.37
CA LEU A 157 2.89 -8.32 2.31
C LEU A 157 4.35 -8.22 2.77
N ASP A 158 4.84 -6.99 2.83
CA ASP A 158 6.16 -6.56 3.28
C ASP A 158 6.19 -6.24 4.77
N PHE A 159 5.07 -5.76 5.31
CA PHE A 159 4.94 -5.57 6.75
C PHE A 159 3.55 -5.90 7.27
N ILE A 160 3.48 -6.24 8.55
CA ILE A 160 2.23 -6.46 9.26
C ILE A 160 2.25 -5.91 10.68
N SER A 161 1.08 -5.84 11.29
CA SER A 161 0.95 -5.78 12.73
C SER A 161 -0.16 -6.71 13.20
N ILE A 162 0.13 -7.54 14.19
CA ILE A 162 -0.92 -8.24 14.93
C ILE A 162 -1.43 -7.24 15.96
N SER A 163 -2.70 -6.91 15.87
CA SER A 163 -3.37 -5.85 16.61
C SER A 163 -4.49 -6.42 17.47
N ASP A 164 -4.23 -7.54 18.13
CA ASP A 164 -5.21 -8.22 18.97
C ASP A 164 -5.88 -7.26 19.97
N HIS A 165 -7.18 -7.47 20.20
CA HIS A 165 -7.97 -6.60 21.05
C HIS A 165 -7.32 -6.41 22.42
N LYS A 166 -6.99 -5.15 22.75
CA LYS A 166 -6.46 -4.72 24.06
C LYS A 166 -5.12 -5.36 24.43
N GLN A 167 -4.37 -5.89 23.47
CA GLN A 167 -3.16 -6.67 23.72
C GLN A 167 -2.03 -6.33 22.74
N LEU A 168 -0.87 -5.98 23.29
CA LEU A 168 0.36 -5.75 22.51
C LEU A 168 1.27 -7.00 22.45
N ALA A 169 1.14 -7.90 23.42
CA ALA A 169 2.04 -9.06 23.56
C ALA A 169 2.02 -10.01 22.34
N PRO A 170 0.86 -10.31 21.72
CA PRO A 170 0.81 -11.17 20.53
C PRO A 170 1.62 -10.61 19.34
N ALA A 171 1.64 -9.29 19.14
CA ALA A 171 2.47 -8.65 18.12
C ALA A 171 3.95 -9.01 18.26
N ARG A 172 4.44 -9.12 19.50
CA ARG A 172 5.85 -9.48 19.77
C ARG A 172 6.19 -10.90 19.36
N LEU A 173 5.23 -11.82 19.35
CA LEU A 173 5.43 -13.19 18.86
C LEU A 173 5.66 -13.18 17.34
N ALA A 174 4.81 -12.45 16.60
CA ALA A 174 5.01 -12.27 15.15
C ALA A 174 6.33 -11.55 14.83
N MET A 175 6.71 -10.55 15.62
CA MET A 175 8.01 -9.85 15.49
C MET A 175 9.18 -10.80 15.67
N ALA A 176 9.23 -11.53 16.78
CA ALA A 176 10.32 -12.46 17.08
C ALA A 176 10.42 -13.55 16.02
N PHE A 177 9.28 -14.05 15.52
CA PHE A 177 9.25 -15.05 14.48
C PHE A 177 9.72 -14.51 13.12
N ALA A 178 9.26 -13.34 12.69
CA ALA A 178 9.71 -12.71 11.44
C ALA A 178 11.21 -12.42 11.48
N GLU A 179 11.73 -11.94 12.63
CA GLU A 179 13.15 -11.72 12.86
C GLU A 179 13.95 -13.04 12.80
N LYS A 180 13.48 -14.09 13.51
CA LYS A 180 14.08 -15.43 13.45
C LYS A 180 14.16 -15.95 12.02
N CYS A 181 13.11 -15.74 11.21
CA CYS A 181 13.10 -16.21 9.83
C CYS A 181 14.12 -15.49 8.94
N GLY A 182 14.50 -14.25 9.25
CA GLY A 182 15.48 -13.48 8.47
C GLY A 182 15.02 -13.11 7.05
N GLY A 183 13.73 -13.21 6.77
CA GLY A 183 13.13 -12.77 5.51
C GLY A 183 12.93 -11.26 5.43
N ARG A 184 12.23 -10.80 4.38
CA ARG A 184 11.95 -9.36 4.19
C ARG A 184 10.70 -8.86 4.89
N LEU A 185 9.76 -9.74 5.24
CA LEU A 185 8.59 -9.39 6.03
C LEU A 185 9.03 -8.78 7.37
N ARG A 186 8.46 -7.63 7.73
CA ARG A 186 8.59 -7.03 9.06
C ARG A 186 7.27 -7.09 9.80
N ALA A 187 7.29 -7.55 11.05
CA ALA A 187 6.17 -7.34 11.95
C ALA A 187 6.49 -6.18 12.89
N TYR A 188 5.48 -5.40 13.23
CA TYR A 188 5.59 -4.26 14.11
C TYR A 188 4.60 -4.36 15.28
N PRO A 189 4.88 -3.70 16.42
CA PRO A 189 3.96 -3.65 17.55
C PRO A 189 2.59 -3.14 17.10
N GLY A 190 1.52 -3.72 17.63
CA GLY A 190 0.15 -3.32 17.31
C GLY A 190 -0.82 -3.67 18.41
N GLU A 191 -1.88 -2.88 18.51
CA GLU A 191 -3.02 -3.11 19.39
C GLU A 191 -4.25 -2.45 18.76
N GLU A 192 -5.36 -3.17 18.70
CA GLU A 192 -6.66 -2.50 18.60
C GLU A 192 -7.10 -2.10 20.01
N VAL A 193 -7.15 -0.79 20.24
CA VAL A 193 -7.44 -0.16 21.51
C VAL A 193 -8.95 -0.08 21.70
N HIS A 194 -9.42 -0.49 22.87
CA HIS A 194 -10.81 -0.33 23.26
C HIS A 194 -10.95 0.46 24.55
N LEU A 195 -11.85 1.44 24.57
CA LEU A 195 -12.29 2.08 25.80
C LEU A 195 -13.58 1.42 26.31
N HIS A 196 -13.42 0.48 27.25
CA HIS A 196 -14.49 -0.45 27.66
C HIS A 196 -15.72 0.23 28.29
N ASP A 197 -15.51 1.33 29.01
CA ASP A 197 -16.58 2.03 29.74
C ASP A 197 -17.42 2.95 28.82
N LEU A 198 -16.91 3.21 27.62
CA LEU A 198 -17.45 4.19 26.66
C LEU A 198 -17.56 3.56 25.28
N HIS A 199 -18.62 2.76 25.10
CA HIS A 199 -19.09 2.26 23.81
C HIS A 199 -18.09 1.36 23.06
N ASN A 200 -17.06 0.84 23.74
CA ASN A 200 -16.02 -0.01 23.16
C ASN A 200 -15.46 0.57 21.86
N LEU A 201 -15.11 1.86 21.80
CA LEU A 201 -14.52 2.49 20.62
C LEU A 201 -13.31 1.70 20.09
N HIS A 202 -13.14 1.60 18.77
CA HIS A 202 -12.02 0.91 18.13
C HIS A 202 -11.06 1.92 17.50
N PHE A 203 -9.80 1.87 17.92
CA PHE A 203 -8.71 2.64 17.34
C PHE A 203 -7.48 1.76 17.22
N LEU A 204 -6.75 1.88 16.12
CA LEU A 204 -5.54 1.12 15.94
C LEU A 204 -4.33 1.93 16.41
N ASN A 205 -3.55 1.32 17.29
CA ASN A 205 -2.26 1.77 17.77
C ASN A 205 -1.16 0.99 17.04
N PHE A 206 -0.77 1.45 15.84
CA PHE A 206 0.30 0.81 15.07
C PHE A 206 1.67 1.37 15.47
N GLY A 207 2.57 0.53 15.95
CA GLY A 207 3.93 0.90 16.33
C GLY A 207 4.10 1.47 17.74
N GLY A 208 3.03 1.55 18.53
CA GLY A 208 3.10 2.03 19.90
C GLY A 208 3.99 1.16 20.79
N ARG A 209 4.75 1.80 21.69
CA ARG A 209 5.64 1.09 22.62
C ARG A 209 4.90 0.44 23.79
N GLU A 210 3.70 0.93 24.06
CA GLU A 210 2.88 0.54 25.21
C GLU A 210 1.47 0.15 24.78
N CYS A 211 0.86 -0.72 25.57
CA CYS A 211 -0.53 -1.15 25.39
C CYS A 211 -1.44 -0.12 26.08
N VAL A 212 -2.14 0.69 25.27
CA VAL A 212 -3.01 1.77 25.76
C VAL A 212 -4.16 1.18 26.58
N SER A 213 -4.78 0.08 26.14
CA SER A 213 -5.89 -0.51 26.91
C SER A 213 -5.44 -1.02 28.29
N THR A 214 -4.21 -1.54 28.40
CA THR A 214 -3.65 -1.95 29.70
C THR A 214 -3.39 -0.73 30.58
N PHE A 215 -2.83 0.34 30.04
CA PHE A 215 -2.62 1.60 30.76
C PHE A 215 -3.94 2.13 31.34
N LEU A 216 -4.99 2.21 30.51
CA LEU A 216 -6.31 2.72 30.93
C LEU A 216 -6.91 1.89 32.06
N LYS A 217 -6.80 0.56 31.97
CA LYS A 217 -7.31 -0.35 33.00
C LYS A 217 -6.54 -0.24 34.33
N GLN A 218 -5.23 -0.04 34.27
CA GLN A 218 -4.37 -0.02 35.46
C GLN A 218 -4.26 1.35 36.12
N ASN A 219 -4.56 2.44 35.40
CA ASN A 219 -4.36 3.81 35.87
C ASN A 219 -5.65 4.66 35.76
N PRO A 220 -6.79 4.24 36.36
CA PRO A 220 -8.07 4.92 36.20
C PRO A 220 -8.08 6.37 36.72
N GLU A 221 -7.37 6.67 37.81
CA GLU A 221 -7.25 8.03 38.36
C GLU A 221 -6.45 8.94 37.44
N GLN A 222 -5.35 8.41 36.89
CA GLN A 222 -4.53 9.14 35.91
C GLN A 222 -5.31 9.38 34.62
N PHE A 223 -6.02 8.38 34.11
CA PHE A 223 -6.92 8.53 32.95
C PHE A 223 -7.95 9.64 33.18
N ALA A 224 -8.63 9.65 34.34
CA ALA A 224 -9.61 10.67 34.68
C ALA A 224 -8.99 12.09 34.70
N ALA A 225 -7.76 12.22 35.19
CA ALA A 225 -7.03 13.48 35.19
C ALA A 225 -6.58 13.91 33.78
N GLU A 226 -6.12 12.97 32.95
CA GLU A 226 -5.63 13.24 31.59
C GLU A 226 -6.76 13.55 30.60
N ILE A 227 -7.95 12.96 30.75
CA ILE A 227 -9.09 13.21 29.85
C ILE A 227 -9.86 14.50 30.20
N ALA A 228 -9.80 14.98 31.45
CA ALA A 228 -10.53 16.16 31.90
C ALA A 228 -10.28 17.44 31.08
N PRO A 229 -9.04 17.75 30.64
CA PRO A 229 -8.79 18.90 29.75
C PRO A 229 -9.55 18.83 28.43
N PHE A 230 -9.71 17.64 27.83
CA PHE A 230 -10.38 17.47 26.54
C PHE A 230 -11.86 17.84 26.60
N TYR A 231 -12.53 17.65 27.75
CA TYR A 231 -13.91 18.09 27.95
C TYR A 231 -14.07 19.61 27.91
N ARG A 232 -13.03 20.38 28.31
CA ARG A 232 -13.07 21.85 28.28
C ARG A 232 -12.95 22.40 26.87
N ASP A 233 -12.31 21.66 25.97
CA ASP A 233 -12.09 22.06 24.58
C ASP A 233 -13.28 21.71 23.67
N LEU A 234 -14.25 20.94 24.17
CA LEU A 234 -15.45 20.58 23.42
C LEU A 234 -16.53 21.68 23.57
N PRO A 235 -16.95 22.34 22.48
CA PRO A 235 -18.04 23.32 22.53
C PRO A 235 -19.32 22.68 23.07
N ASP A 236 -20.06 23.43 23.90
CA ASP A 236 -21.42 23.05 24.27
C ASP A 236 -22.37 23.48 23.15
N ASP A 237 -22.80 22.52 22.33
CA ASP A 237 -23.74 22.70 21.22
C ASP A 237 -25.12 22.09 21.52
N GLY A 238 -25.38 21.70 22.76
CA GLY A 238 -26.61 21.02 23.18
C GLY A 238 -26.67 19.53 22.82
N SER A 239 -25.57 18.92 22.36
CA SER A 239 -25.48 17.47 22.13
C SER A 239 -25.69 16.67 23.41
N ASP A 240 -26.20 15.43 23.25
CA ASP A 240 -26.32 14.46 24.34
C ASP A 240 -24.96 14.21 25.02
N GLU A 241 -24.96 14.10 26.36
CA GLU A 241 -23.74 13.97 27.15
C GLU A 241 -22.93 12.71 26.76
N ARG A 242 -23.59 11.60 26.39
CA ARG A 242 -22.87 10.41 25.93
C ARG A 242 -22.17 10.66 24.60
N ILE A 243 -22.77 11.42 23.69
CA ILE A 243 -22.12 11.82 22.43
C ILE A 243 -20.91 12.70 22.72
N ARG A 244 -21.03 13.68 23.63
CA ARG A 244 -19.92 14.53 24.06
C ARG A 244 -18.76 13.72 24.64
N GLN A 245 -19.07 12.76 25.52
CA GLN A 245 -18.08 11.85 26.11
C GLN A 245 -17.36 11.01 25.06
N LEU A 246 -18.07 10.53 24.02
CA LEU A 246 -17.47 9.78 22.93
C LEU A 246 -16.52 10.64 22.11
N CYS A 247 -16.92 11.86 21.73
CA CYS A 247 -16.04 12.79 21.00
C CYS A 247 -14.73 13.06 21.77
N VAL A 248 -14.83 13.32 23.08
CA VAL A 248 -13.68 13.56 23.95
C VAL A 248 -12.80 12.31 24.08
N SER A 249 -13.42 11.15 24.21
CA SER A 249 -12.70 9.87 24.29
C SER A 249 -11.91 9.57 23.03
N CYS A 250 -12.49 9.84 21.85
CA CYS A 250 -11.78 9.71 20.58
C CYS A 250 -10.53 10.62 20.54
N ASP A 251 -10.66 11.90 20.87
CA ASP A 251 -9.53 12.84 20.90
C ASP A 251 -8.42 12.38 21.86
N TYR A 252 -8.81 11.93 23.05
CA TYR A 252 -7.87 11.45 24.05
C TYR A 252 -7.16 10.16 23.61
N LEU A 253 -7.87 9.18 23.05
CA LEU A 253 -7.26 7.93 22.59
C LEU A 253 -6.25 8.19 21.47
N LEU A 254 -6.59 9.03 20.48
CA LEU A 254 -5.66 9.42 19.43
C LEU A 254 -4.43 10.13 20.01
N HIS A 255 -4.62 11.03 20.96
CA HIS A 255 -3.50 11.68 21.66
C HIS A 255 -2.62 10.67 22.40
N LYS A 256 -3.23 9.73 23.14
CA LYS A 256 -2.50 8.74 23.93
C LYS A 256 -1.72 7.77 23.05
N ILE A 257 -2.28 7.35 21.92
CA ILE A 257 -1.59 6.53 20.92
C ILE A 257 -0.35 7.27 20.38
N ASN A 258 -0.49 8.56 20.06
CA ASN A 258 0.62 9.39 19.64
C ASN A 258 1.70 9.55 20.73
N GLU A 259 1.30 9.73 21.99
CA GLU A 259 2.21 9.84 23.15
C GLU A 259 3.10 8.60 23.29
N VAL A 260 2.54 7.40 23.12
CA VAL A 260 3.29 6.14 23.16
C VAL A 260 4.07 5.85 21.87
N GLY A 261 4.07 6.79 20.92
CA GLY A 261 4.81 6.75 19.66
C GLY A 261 4.12 6.02 18.52
N GLY A 262 2.86 5.62 18.69
CA GLY A 262 2.09 4.93 17.68
C GLY A 262 1.57 5.85 16.58
N LEU A 263 1.18 5.24 15.47
CA LEU A 263 0.31 5.80 14.45
C LEU A 263 -1.14 5.56 14.87
N SER A 264 -1.87 6.65 15.07
CA SER A 264 -3.26 6.65 15.50
C SER A 264 -4.21 6.57 14.29
N VAL A 265 -4.90 5.44 14.15
CA VAL A 265 -5.78 5.19 13.00
C VAL A 265 -7.23 5.10 13.44
N LEU A 266 -8.12 5.81 12.74
CA LEU A 266 -9.57 5.67 12.90
C LEU A 266 -10.04 4.43 12.13
N CYS A 267 -10.37 3.36 12.86
CA CYS A 267 -10.74 2.06 12.29
C CYS A 267 -12.16 2.05 11.74
N HIS A 268 -12.35 1.35 10.61
CA HIS A 268 -13.62 0.97 9.98
C HIS A 268 -14.84 1.83 10.41
N PRO A 269 -14.90 3.12 10.02
CA PRO A 269 -15.80 4.13 10.62
C PRO A 269 -17.29 3.83 10.40
N TYR A 270 -17.61 3.03 9.37
CA TYR A 270 -18.97 2.61 9.02
C TYR A 270 -19.29 1.17 9.42
N TRP A 271 -18.47 0.55 10.29
CA TRP A 271 -18.77 -0.78 10.80
C TRP A 271 -20.17 -0.81 11.43
N LYS A 272 -21.01 -1.74 10.95
CA LYS A 272 -22.45 -1.79 11.25
C LYS A 272 -22.85 -3.11 11.94
N PRO A 273 -22.39 -3.37 13.17
CA PRO A 273 -22.85 -4.53 13.93
C PRO A 273 -24.31 -4.35 14.33
N HIS A 274 -25.10 -5.42 14.23
CA HIS A 274 -26.52 -5.42 14.62
C HIS A 274 -27.37 -4.33 13.91
N GLU A 275 -27.18 -4.17 12.61
CA GLU A 275 -27.98 -3.29 11.74
C GLU A 275 -27.90 -1.77 12.03
N ARG A 276 -26.90 -1.32 12.81
CA ARG A 276 -26.65 0.09 13.08
C ARG A 276 -25.16 0.41 13.09
N PHE A 277 -24.79 1.65 12.76
CA PHE A 277 -23.38 2.04 12.85
C PHE A 277 -22.91 1.97 14.29
N PHE A 278 -21.75 1.33 14.46
CA PHE A 278 -21.12 1.22 15.76
C PHE A 278 -20.68 2.59 16.24
N LEU A 279 -19.92 3.33 15.43
CA LEU A 279 -19.58 4.72 15.72
C LEU A 279 -20.76 5.63 15.37
N PRO A 280 -21.35 6.37 16.33
CA PRO A 280 -22.47 7.25 16.02
C PRO A 280 -22.07 8.35 15.02
N THR A 281 -22.93 8.62 14.03
CA THR A 281 -22.67 9.61 12.97
C THR A 281 -22.24 11.00 13.49
N PRO A 282 -22.82 11.57 14.56
CA PRO A 282 -22.35 12.85 15.09
C PRO A 282 -20.89 12.82 15.56
N VAL A 283 -20.43 11.68 16.10
CA VAL A 283 -19.04 11.48 16.54
C VAL A 283 -18.14 11.36 15.31
N LEU A 284 -18.52 10.57 14.30
CA LEU A 284 -17.75 10.47 13.05
C LEU A 284 -17.60 11.83 12.36
N GLU A 285 -18.69 12.62 12.28
CA GLU A 285 -18.65 13.97 11.73
C GLU A 285 -17.78 14.93 12.55
N TYR A 286 -17.77 14.78 13.88
CA TYR A 286 -16.85 15.52 14.74
C TYR A 286 -15.38 15.19 14.41
N MET A 287 -15.03 13.90 14.31
CA MET A 287 -13.69 13.44 13.94
C MET A 287 -13.30 13.90 12.54
N GLY A 288 -14.22 13.84 11.58
CA GLY A 288 -14.01 14.30 10.20
C GLY A 288 -13.80 15.81 10.07
N ARG A 289 -14.30 16.61 11.01
CA ARG A 289 -14.00 18.05 11.09
C ARG A 289 -12.64 18.34 11.74
N LYS A 290 -12.29 17.62 12.80
CA LYS A 290 -11.02 17.85 13.53
C LYS A 290 -9.80 17.27 12.83
N LEU A 291 -9.94 16.11 12.17
CA LEU A 291 -8.86 15.40 11.49
C LEU A 291 -7.60 15.23 12.36
N ASN A 292 -7.80 14.82 13.61
CA ASN A 292 -6.75 14.64 14.62
C ASN A 292 -6.19 13.21 14.70
N PHE A 293 -6.65 12.31 13.82
CA PHE A 293 -6.05 11.00 13.60
C PHE A 293 -4.91 11.11 12.57
N ASP A 294 -3.94 10.21 12.64
CA ASP A 294 -2.84 10.18 11.67
C ASP A 294 -3.28 9.61 10.32
N ALA A 295 -4.19 8.65 10.32
CA ALA A 295 -4.78 8.08 9.12
C ALA A 295 -6.20 7.56 9.34
N LEU A 296 -6.98 7.55 8.25
CA LEU A 296 -8.26 6.88 8.18
C LEU A 296 -8.06 5.46 7.67
N GLU A 297 -8.59 4.46 8.38
CA GLU A 297 -8.75 3.13 7.80
C GLU A 297 -9.90 3.17 6.79
N LEU A 298 -9.53 3.42 5.54
CA LEU A 298 -10.49 3.60 4.46
C LEU A 298 -11.18 2.29 4.11
N LEU A 299 -10.39 1.23 4.11
CA LEU A 299 -10.82 -0.15 3.93
C LEU A 299 -10.42 -0.88 5.20
N GLY A 300 -11.38 -1.35 5.99
CA GLY A 300 -11.10 -1.90 7.33
C GLY A 300 -11.94 -3.12 7.67
N LEU A 301 -12.65 -3.68 6.69
CA LEU A 301 -13.49 -4.85 6.84
C LEU A 301 -13.28 -5.71 5.60
N GLY A 302 -13.09 -7.03 5.78
CA GLY A 302 -12.87 -7.97 4.67
C GLY A 302 -13.92 -7.79 3.56
N ASN A 303 -13.54 -7.92 2.30
CA ASN A 303 -14.35 -7.43 1.17
C ASN A 303 -15.22 -8.50 0.47
N THR A 304 -15.43 -9.65 1.12
CA THR A 304 -16.13 -10.81 0.55
C THR A 304 -17.65 -10.77 0.72
N ALA A 305 -18.14 -10.09 1.77
CA ALA A 305 -19.57 -9.92 2.02
C ALA A 305 -20.07 -8.58 1.47
N GLU A 306 -21.28 -8.57 0.88
CA GLU A 306 -21.91 -7.36 0.32
C GLU A 306 -21.99 -6.22 1.35
N ILE A 307 -22.35 -6.54 2.58
CA ILE A 307 -22.46 -5.54 3.65
C ILE A 307 -21.11 -4.91 3.99
N HIS A 308 -20.00 -5.66 3.96
CA HIS A 308 -18.67 -5.07 4.20
C HIS A 308 -18.27 -4.15 3.05
N ARG A 309 -18.62 -4.51 1.80
CA ARG A 309 -18.42 -3.65 0.64
C ARG A 309 -19.21 -2.35 0.77
N GLU A 310 -20.47 -2.40 1.19
CA GLU A 310 -21.28 -1.20 1.45
C GLU A 310 -20.61 -0.29 2.49
N MET A 311 -20.13 -0.85 3.60
CA MET A 311 -19.42 -0.08 4.64
C MET A 311 -18.11 0.55 4.11
N ASN A 312 -17.32 -0.19 3.32
CA ASN A 312 -16.12 0.35 2.69
C ASN A 312 -16.45 1.49 1.70
N GLN A 313 -17.53 1.37 0.92
CA GLN A 313 -17.96 2.43 0.00
C GLN A 313 -18.43 3.70 0.73
N LEU A 314 -19.11 3.56 1.87
CA LEU A 314 -19.45 4.71 2.73
C LEU A 314 -18.20 5.38 3.30
N SER A 315 -17.20 4.58 3.72
CA SER A 315 -15.89 5.08 4.17
C SER A 315 -15.17 5.88 3.07
N ILE A 316 -15.21 5.39 1.82
CA ILE A 316 -14.67 6.09 0.64
C ILE A 316 -15.40 7.42 0.39
N SER A 317 -16.74 7.43 0.47
CA SER A 317 -17.53 8.66 0.31
C SER A 317 -17.19 9.69 1.40
N PHE A 318 -17.10 9.26 2.65
CA PHE A 318 -16.72 10.12 3.76
C PHE A 318 -15.31 10.68 3.62
N TRP A 319 -14.36 9.86 3.16
CA TRP A 319 -13.00 10.31 2.88
C TRP A 319 -12.96 11.42 1.83
N HIS A 320 -13.77 11.32 0.77
CA HIS A 320 -13.91 12.40 -0.20
C HIS A 320 -14.43 13.68 0.44
N ASP A 321 -15.48 13.61 1.26
CA ASP A 321 -16.06 14.77 1.94
C ASP A 321 -15.05 15.46 2.87
N ILE A 322 -14.28 14.71 3.66
CA ILE A 322 -13.27 15.29 4.54
C ILE A 322 -12.09 15.88 3.74
N CYS A 323 -11.68 15.28 2.63
CA CYS A 323 -10.63 15.83 1.77
C CYS A 323 -11.07 17.16 1.13
N VAL A 324 -12.31 17.23 0.64
CA VAL A 324 -12.87 18.45 0.05
C VAL A 324 -12.98 19.55 1.11
N ARG A 325 -13.51 19.24 2.30
CA ARG A 325 -13.59 20.20 3.41
C ARG A 325 -12.21 20.70 3.87
N ALA A 326 -11.23 19.81 3.93
CA ALA A 326 -9.86 20.16 4.34
C ALA A 326 -9.05 20.88 3.26
N GLY A 327 -9.48 20.84 1.99
CA GLY A 327 -8.72 21.37 0.86
C GLY A 327 -7.41 20.61 0.59
N ARG A 328 -7.26 19.41 1.14
CA ARG A 328 -6.08 18.56 0.99
C ARG A 328 -6.45 17.08 1.15
N PRO A 329 -5.67 16.15 0.58
CA PRO A 329 -5.80 14.74 0.91
C PRO A 329 -5.61 14.47 2.41
N VAL A 330 -6.43 13.58 2.94
CA VAL A 330 -6.30 13.00 4.28
C VAL A 330 -5.61 11.63 4.15
N PRO A 331 -4.57 11.32 4.96
CA PRO A 331 -3.91 10.02 4.89
C PRO A 331 -4.86 8.85 5.09
N VAL A 332 -4.66 7.80 4.30
CA VAL A 332 -5.49 6.59 4.32
C VAL A 332 -4.64 5.34 4.43
N VAL A 333 -5.20 4.33 5.09
CA VAL A 333 -4.69 2.96 5.09
C VAL A 333 -5.83 2.01 4.68
N GLY A 334 -5.45 0.90 4.06
CA GLY A 334 -6.32 -0.24 3.84
C GLY A 334 -5.82 -1.43 4.64
N ASN A 335 -6.68 -2.01 5.45
CA ASN A 335 -6.42 -3.18 6.27
C ASN A 335 -7.59 -4.16 6.16
N THR A 336 -7.38 -5.39 6.60
CA THR A 336 -8.40 -6.44 6.48
C THR A 336 -9.31 -6.53 7.68
N ASP A 337 -8.82 -6.14 8.86
CA ASP A 337 -9.42 -6.54 10.15
C ASP A 337 -9.62 -8.06 10.20
N ALA A 338 -8.60 -8.79 9.73
CA ALA A 338 -8.71 -10.23 9.53
C ALA A 338 -8.82 -10.96 10.87
N HIS A 339 -9.94 -11.65 11.04
CA HIS A 339 -10.22 -12.61 12.11
C HIS A 339 -9.99 -14.06 11.68
N GLY A 340 -9.51 -14.25 10.45
CA GLY A 340 -9.24 -15.52 9.81
C GLY A 340 -8.27 -15.33 8.64
N CYS A 341 -7.60 -16.40 8.24
CA CYS A 341 -6.52 -16.37 7.27
C CYS A 341 -7.02 -16.17 5.83
N GLU A 342 -8.30 -16.42 5.58
CA GLU A 342 -8.97 -16.24 4.30
C GLU A 342 -9.01 -14.77 3.86
N ALA A 343 -9.05 -13.84 4.82
CA ALA A 343 -9.12 -12.41 4.56
C ALA A 343 -7.75 -11.78 4.25
N ILE A 344 -6.64 -12.44 4.61
CA ILE A 344 -5.29 -11.88 4.49
C ILE A 344 -4.98 -11.50 3.04
N GLY A 345 -4.61 -10.23 2.84
CA GLY A 345 -4.23 -9.67 1.55
C GLY A 345 -5.40 -9.31 0.63
N LEU A 346 -6.65 -9.43 1.10
CA LEU A 346 -7.82 -8.93 0.38
C LEU A 346 -7.88 -7.40 0.40
N ASN A 347 -7.55 -6.79 1.54
CA ASN A 347 -7.29 -5.36 1.65
C ASN A 347 -5.83 -5.18 2.10
N CYS A 348 -5.17 -4.12 1.65
CA CYS A 348 -3.84 -3.77 2.14
C CYS A 348 -3.51 -2.30 1.87
N SER A 349 -2.44 -1.82 2.50
CA SER A 349 -1.87 -0.51 2.26
C SER A 349 -0.60 -0.66 1.43
N ILE A 350 -0.44 0.11 0.34
CA ILE A 350 0.87 0.34 -0.27
C ILE A 350 1.42 1.63 0.35
N VAL A 351 2.49 1.53 1.12
CA VAL A 351 3.18 2.65 1.76
C VAL A 351 4.49 2.94 1.04
N PHE A 352 4.68 4.18 0.60
CA PHE A 352 5.89 4.61 -0.10
C PHE A 352 6.87 5.21 0.91
N ALA A 353 7.90 4.44 1.26
CA ALA A 353 8.90 4.82 2.26
C ALA A 353 10.32 4.54 1.75
N ALA A 354 11.31 5.22 2.32
CA ALA A 354 12.73 4.98 1.97
C ALA A 354 13.21 3.59 2.42
N ALA A 355 12.65 3.06 3.51
CA ALA A 355 12.94 1.74 4.04
C ALA A 355 11.72 1.16 4.77
N ASN A 356 11.66 -0.17 4.84
CA ASN A 356 10.70 -0.91 5.65
C ASN A 356 11.14 -0.92 7.12
N THR A 357 11.11 0.25 7.75
CA THR A 357 11.33 0.46 9.18
C THR A 357 10.07 1.04 9.80
N LEU A 358 9.87 0.83 11.10
CA LEU A 358 8.67 1.30 11.78
C LEU A 358 8.49 2.82 11.60
N GLU A 359 9.56 3.57 11.84
CA GLU A 359 9.58 5.03 11.72
C GLU A 359 9.35 5.46 10.26
N GLY A 360 9.91 4.71 9.30
CA GLY A 360 9.75 4.97 7.88
C GLY A 360 8.30 4.80 7.42
N ILE A 361 7.63 3.73 7.84
CA ILE A 361 6.23 3.46 7.54
C ILE A 361 5.32 4.52 8.18
N ILE A 362 5.48 4.79 9.48
CA ILE A 362 4.69 5.81 10.19
C ILE A 362 4.86 7.19 9.54
N ALA A 363 6.10 7.60 9.26
CA ALA A 363 6.38 8.90 8.65
C ALA A 363 5.81 9.01 7.23
N ALA A 364 5.85 7.92 6.45
CA ALA A 364 5.24 7.87 5.12
C ALA A 364 3.73 8.04 5.18
N VAL A 365 3.03 7.29 6.04
CA VAL A 365 1.57 7.41 6.20
C VAL A 365 1.20 8.84 6.63
N ARG A 366 1.83 9.38 7.68
CA ARG A 366 1.58 10.77 8.13
C ARG A 366 1.80 11.82 7.05
N SER A 367 2.72 11.54 6.12
CA SER A 367 2.99 12.42 4.98
C SER A 367 2.07 12.17 3.78
N ASN A 368 0.95 11.46 3.96
CA ASN A 368 0.02 11.08 2.90
C ASN A 368 0.70 10.28 1.77
N ARG A 369 1.70 9.45 2.10
CA ARG A 369 2.41 8.57 1.16
C ARG A 369 1.94 7.12 1.27
N SER A 370 0.63 6.93 1.27
CA SER A 370 -0.02 5.62 1.33
C SER A 370 -1.22 5.54 0.39
N VAL A 371 -1.50 4.32 -0.07
CA VAL A 371 -2.65 3.98 -0.93
C VAL A 371 -3.34 2.78 -0.31
N ALA A 372 -4.65 2.89 -0.05
CA ALA A 372 -5.48 1.76 0.36
C ALA A 372 -5.89 0.97 -0.88
N VAL A 373 -5.71 -0.36 -0.86
CA VAL A 373 -5.98 -1.25 -1.98
C VAL A 373 -6.99 -2.31 -1.56
N GLU A 374 -8.06 -2.44 -2.34
CA GLU A 374 -9.07 -3.50 -2.23
C GLU A 374 -8.88 -4.50 -3.37
N ARG A 375 -8.88 -5.79 -3.02
CA ARG A 375 -8.84 -6.91 -3.96
C ARG A 375 -10.00 -7.85 -3.62
N VAL A 376 -11.11 -7.65 -4.32
CA VAL A 376 -12.23 -8.60 -4.31
C VAL A 376 -11.89 -9.77 -5.25
N PRO A 377 -12.02 -11.04 -4.80
CA PRO A 377 -11.75 -12.18 -5.67
C PRO A 377 -12.58 -12.15 -6.96
N GLY A 378 -11.91 -12.27 -8.11
CA GLY A 378 -12.56 -12.25 -9.43
C GLY A 378 -12.81 -10.86 -10.01
N GLU A 379 -12.55 -9.79 -9.26
CA GLU A 379 -12.72 -8.41 -9.72
C GLU A 379 -11.37 -7.72 -9.98
N PHE A 380 -11.42 -6.54 -10.62
CA PHE A 380 -10.25 -5.70 -10.80
C PHE A 380 -9.92 -4.97 -9.48
N PRO A 381 -8.67 -5.01 -8.98
CA PRO A 381 -8.31 -4.34 -7.74
C PRO A 381 -8.53 -2.82 -7.80
N ALA A 382 -9.13 -2.27 -6.75
CA ALA A 382 -9.34 -0.84 -6.59
C ALA A 382 -8.27 -0.24 -5.67
N ALA A 383 -7.83 0.98 -5.96
CA ALA A 383 -6.81 1.70 -5.19
C ALA A 383 -7.25 3.13 -4.92
N TYR A 384 -7.07 3.59 -3.67
CA TYR A 384 -7.58 4.86 -3.17
C TYR A 384 -6.48 5.60 -2.40
N GLY A 385 -6.34 6.90 -2.63
CA GLY A 385 -5.29 7.74 -2.02
C GLY A 385 -4.94 8.93 -2.91
N ASP A 386 -3.75 9.50 -2.72
CA ASP A 386 -3.25 10.55 -3.61
C ASP A 386 -3.17 10.06 -5.07
N ARG A 387 -3.67 10.87 -6.01
CA ARG A 387 -3.77 10.50 -7.42
C ARG A 387 -2.40 10.11 -8.04
N ARG A 388 -1.31 10.78 -7.65
CA ARG A 388 0.05 10.45 -8.13
C ARG A 388 0.43 9.04 -7.70
N LEU A 389 0.14 8.69 -6.45
CA LEU A 389 0.45 7.39 -5.86
C LEU A 389 -0.48 6.29 -6.38
N VAL A 390 -1.75 6.57 -6.61
CA VAL A 390 -2.70 5.62 -7.21
C VAL A 390 -2.28 5.24 -8.63
N ALA A 391 -1.88 6.22 -9.46
CA ALA A 391 -1.37 5.95 -10.79
C ALA A 391 -0.10 5.07 -10.75
N PHE A 392 0.82 5.38 -9.84
CA PHE A 392 2.03 4.60 -9.66
C PHE A 392 1.76 3.19 -9.09
N ALA A 393 0.82 3.04 -8.16
CA ALA A 393 0.39 1.75 -7.63
C ALA A 393 -0.16 0.83 -8.73
N TYR A 394 -0.95 1.36 -9.66
CA TYR A 394 -1.43 0.58 -10.81
C TYR A 394 -0.34 0.17 -11.78
N TYR A 395 0.69 1.00 -11.95
CA TYR A 395 1.90 0.63 -12.69
C TYR A 395 2.64 -0.51 -11.99
N LEU A 396 2.93 -0.36 -10.70
CA LEU A 396 3.61 -1.38 -9.88
C LEU A 396 2.85 -2.71 -9.85
N ARG A 397 1.51 -2.69 -9.83
CA ARG A 397 0.66 -3.88 -9.92
C ARG A 397 0.91 -4.70 -11.17
N ARG A 398 1.28 -4.06 -12.28
CA ARG A 398 1.57 -4.75 -13.56
C ARG A 398 3.03 -5.12 -13.67
N GLU A 399 3.92 -4.22 -13.24
CA GLU A 399 5.33 -4.28 -13.59
C GLU A 399 6.23 -4.83 -12.47
N TYR A 400 5.91 -4.56 -11.20
CA TYR A 400 6.76 -4.90 -10.05
C TYR A 400 6.20 -6.05 -9.21
N PHE A 401 4.95 -5.89 -8.73
CA PHE A 401 4.37 -6.80 -7.76
C PHE A 401 4.25 -8.26 -8.20
N PRO A 402 4.09 -8.63 -9.50
CA PRO A 402 4.08 -10.03 -9.88
C PRO A 402 5.37 -10.79 -9.52
N ALA A 403 6.54 -10.22 -9.82
CA ALA A 403 7.83 -10.84 -9.49
C ALA A 403 8.10 -10.81 -7.98
N HIS A 404 7.71 -9.72 -7.32
CA HIS A 404 7.75 -9.60 -5.87
C HIS A 404 6.89 -10.68 -5.18
N ASP A 405 5.65 -10.86 -5.61
CA ASP A 405 4.69 -11.84 -5.08
C ASP A 405 5.18 -13.27 -5.23
N ASP A 406 5.86 -13.60 -6.33
CA ASP A 406 6.47 -14.93 -6.51
C ASP A 406 7.57 -15.17 -5.46
N ILE A 407 8.45 -14.19 -5.21
CA ILE A 407 9.51 -14.30 -4.20
C ILE A 407 8.92 -14.39 -2.79
N CYS A 408 7.97 -13.51 -2.45
CA CYS A 408 7.34 -13.49 -1.13
C CYS A 408 6.57 -14.80 -0.83
N ARG A 409 5.97 -15.42 -1.85
CA ARG A 409 5.34 -16.75 -1.71
C ARG A 409 6.34 -17.84 -1.36
N GLU A 410 7.52 -17.84 -1.99
CA GLU A 410 8.61 -18.76 -1.63
C GLU A 410 9.09 -18.49 -0.19
N GLN A 411 9.22 -17.21 0.22
CA GLN A 411 9.60 -16.85 1.59
C GLN A 411 8.57 -17.30 2.61
N GLY A 412 7.28 -17.05 2.36
CA GLY A 412 6.19 -17.50 3.22
C GLY A 412 6.13 -19.02 3.35
N ALA A 413 6.44 -19.76 2.29
CA ALA A 413 6.55 -21.22 2.35
C ALA A 413 7.69 -21.68 3.29
N LEU A 414 8.85 -21.02 3.25
CA LEU A 414 9.93 -21.28 4.21
C LEU A 414 9.52 -20.94 5.65
N MET A 415 8.77 -19.85 5.85
CA MET A 415 8.24 -19.50 7.17
C MET A 415 7.26 -20.56 7.68
N PHE A 416 6.33 -21.06 6.86
CA PHE A 416 5.45 -22.16 7.25
C PHE A 416 6.23 -23.43 7.62
N ASN A 417 7.25 -23.78 6.84
CA ASN A 417 8.12 -24.91 7.17
C ASN A 417 8.82 -24.70 8.53
N ALA A 418 9.24 -23.47 8.84
CA ALA A 418 9.87 -23.16 10.12
C ALA A 418 8.92 -23.30 11.32
N ILE A 419 7.62 -23.04 11.14
CA ILE A 419 6.60 -23.31 12.16
C ILE A 419 6.47 -24.82 12.39
N ILE A 420 6.39 -25.60 11.32
CA ILE A 420 6.16 -27.06 11.38
C ILE A 420 7.39 -27.80 11.91
N ALA A 421 8.57 -27.45 11.43
CA ALA A 421 9.83 -28.13 11.75
C ALA A 421 10.53 -27.55 12.99
N GLY A 422 10.19 -26.34 13.40
CA GLY A 422 10.83 -25.62 14.51
C GLY A 422 12.16 -24.93 14.16
N ASP A 423 12.65 -25.08 12.92
CA ASP A 423 13.94 -24.57 12.45
C ASP A 423 13.83 -23.82 11.11
N VAL A 424 14.73 -22.85 10.87
CA VAL A 424 14.68 -21.97 9.69
C VAL A 424 15.77 -22.36 8.69
N ASP A 425 15.38 -22.55 7.42
CA ASP A 425 16.33 -22.65 6.31
C ASP A 425 16.86 -21.26 5.93
N HIS A 426 17.89 -20.82 6.66
CA HIS A 426 18.50 -19.50 6.48
C HIS A 426 19.22 -19.34 5.13
N GLU A 427 19.75 -20.43 4.56
CA GLU A 427 20.43 -20.39 3.26
C GLU A 427 19.42 -20.13 2.14
N ALA A 428 18.31 -20.89 2.13
CA ALA A 428 17.23 -20.66 1.17
C ALA A 428 16.61 -19.26 1.33
N MET A 429 16.40 -18.81 2.57
CA MET A 429 15.88 -17.46 2.82
C MET A 429 16.84 -16.37 2.31
N ALA A 430 18.15 -16.51 2.53
CA ALA A 430 19.16 -15.56 2.04
C ALA A 430 19.24 -15.52 0.50
N ALA A 431 19.05 -16.67 -0.15
CA ALA A 431 18.96 -16.73 -1.61
C ALA A 431 17.74 -15.95 -2.15
N LEU A 432 16.58 -16.05 -1.48
CA LEU A 432 15.37 -15.29 -1.82
C LEU A 432 15.54 -13.79 -1.56
N ASN A 433 16.15 -13.40 -0.43
CA ASN A 433 16.49 -12.00 -0.15
C ASN A 433 17.38 -11.42 -1.25
N SER A 434 18.34 -12.20 -1.74
CA SER A 434 19.21 -11.80 -2.85
C SER A 434 18.46 -11.65 -4.18
N LYS A 435 17.45 -12.50 -4.44
CA LYS A 435 16.55 -12.32 -5.61
C LYS A 435 15.77 -11.01 -5.50
N MET A 436 15.24 -10.68 -4.32
CA MET A 436 14.49 -9.44 -4.13
C MET A 436 15.38 -8.20 -4.26
N ASN A 437 16.61 -8.23 -3.72
CA ASN A 437 17.59 -7.14 -3.88
C ASN A 437 17.88 -6.86 -5.36
N ARG A 438 18.02 -7.91 -6.19
CA ARG A 438 18.20 -7.77 -7.64
C ARG A 438 16.96 -7.20 -8.31
N LEU A 439 15.77 -7.64 -7.92
CA LEU A 439 14.52 -7.06 -8.43
C LEU A 439 14.47 -5.55 -8.17
N ASP A 440 14.80 -5.11 -6.95
CA ASP A 440 14.81 -3.69 -6.59
C ASP A 440 15.85 -2.89 -7.38
N SER A 441 17.08 -3.41 -7.51
CA SER A 441 18.16 -2.73 -8.25
C SER A 441 17.92 -2.67 -9.75
N ASP A 442 17.29 -3.71 -10.31
CA ASP A 442 17.00 -3.76 -11.75
C ASP A 442 15.79 -2.89 -12.11
N PHE A 443 14.88 -2.67 -11.17
CA PHE A 443 13.62 -1.95 -11.40
C PHE A 443 13.76 -0.44 -11.24
N TRP A 444 14.50 0.06 -10.24
CA TRP A 444 14.74 1.50 -10.06
C TRP A 444 16.08 1.92 -10.64
N GLN A 445 16.11 3.07 -11.31
CA GLN A 445 17.36 3.74 -11.62
C GLN A 445 18.07 4.14 -10.32
N ALA A 446 19.35 3.79 -10.23
CA ALA A 446 20.24 4.14 -9.13
C ALA A 446 20.51 5.64 -9.04
#